data_AF-A0A929X8T0-F1
#
_entry.id   AF-A0A929X8T0-F1
#
_cell.length_a   1.000
_cell.length_b   1.000
_cell.length_c   1.000
_cell.angle_alpha   90.00
_cell.angle_beta   90.00
_cell.angle_gamma   90.00
#
_symmetry.space_group_name_H-M   'P 1'
#
loop_
_entity.id
_entity.type
_entity.pdbx_description
1 polymer ?
#
loop_
_entity_poly.entity_id
_entity_poly.type
_entity_poly.pdbx_seq_one_letter_code
_entity_poly.pdbx_strand_id
1 'polypeptide(L)'
;MKKTQLIPIICLLSAIASLLIILGSKEKTAPELSTTGDNSLISDETSLPTNPASAYCIEQGGSLVHTSLPEGDEYLNCKLPSGEEVEENKFYNSAPYLGKTLEEAETIAKEKRNSLRIIEQDGETLENTADYVPGRINITLTNGIITSAFEE
;
A
#
# COMPACT_ATOMS: atom_id res chain seq x y z
N MET A 1 -36.78 -49.54 2.93
CA MET A 1 -36.31 -50.59 1.98
C MET A 1 -35.79 -49.92 0.72
N LYS A 2 -34.69 -50.46 0.19
CA LYS A 2 -33.81 -49.96 -0.90
C LYS A 2 -34.55 -49.78 -2.25
N LYS A 3 -34.13 -48.79 -3.05
CA LYS A 3 -33.29 -48.99 -4.26
C LYS A 3 -33.05 -47.69 -5.06
N THR A 4 -31.78 -47.38 -5.24
CA THR A 4 -31.13 -46.57 -6.28
C THR A 4 -31.50 -47.03 -7.70
N GLN A 5 -31.39 -46.14 -8.70
CA GLN A 5 -30.88 -46.31 -10.08
C GLN A 5 -31.59 -45.32 -11.03
N LEU A 6 -31.02 -44.77 -12.10
CA LEU A 6 -29.68 -44.63 -12.67
C LEU A 6 -29.90 -43.73 -13.92
N ILE A 7 -28.98 -42.81 -14.21
CA ILE A 7 -29.01 -41.88 -15.35
C ILE A 7 -28.89 -42.62 -16.70
N PRO A 8 -29.60 -42.23 -17.77
CA PRO A 8 -29.28 -42.68 -19.12
C PRO A 8 -28.43 -41.63 -19.88
N ILE A 9 -27.17 -41.99 -20.10
CA ILE A 9 -26.30 -41.47 -21.17
C ILE A 9 -26.68 -42.22 -22.44
N ILE A 10 -27.34 -41.59 -23.41
CA ILE A 10 -27.44 -42.11 -24.80
C ILE A 10 -27.46 -40.95 -25.82
N CYS A 11 -26.49 -41.01 -26.75
CA CYS A 11 -26.35 -40.35 -28.07
C CYS A 11 -26.13 -38.83 -28.08
N LEU A 12 -24.94 -38.24 -28.28
CA LEU A 12 -23.88 -38.43 -29.30
C LEU A 12 -24.37 -38.41 -30.76
N LEU A 13 -23.72 -37.55 -31.58
CA LEU A 13 -23.80 -37.33 -33.04
C LEU A 13 -24.83 -36.26 -33.44
N SER A 14 -24.43 -35.05 -33.87
CA SER A 14 -23.72 -34.85 -35.13
C SER A 14 -22.74 -33.68 -35.09
N ALA A 15 -21.60 -33.90 -35.73
CA ALA A 15 -20.53 -32.95 -35.92
C ALA A 15 -20.54 -32.45 -37.38
N ILE A 16 -19.92 -31.27 -37.55
CA ILE A 16 -19.21 -30.76 -38.74
C ILE A 16 -20.02 -29.97 -39.80
N ALA A 17 -19.50 -28.76 -40.06
CA ALA A 17 -19.20 -28.12 -41.37
C ALA A 17 -19.57 -26.63 -41.31
N SER A 18 -18.82 -25.62 -41.76
CA SER A 18 -17.51 -25.41 -42.38
C SER A 18 -17.33 -23.87 -42.38
N LEU A 19 -16.22 -23.29 -41.90
CA LEU A 19 -15.05 -22.85 -42.67
C LEU A 19 -15.35 -21.93 -43.88
N LEU A 20 -15.02 -20.62 -43.80
CA LEU A 20 -13.94 -19.94 -44.59
C LEU A 20 -14.08 -18.39 -44.78
N ILE A 21 -13.06 -17.67 -44.25
CA ILE A 21 -12.27 -16.49 -44.78
C ILE A 21 -13.07 -15.13 -44.90
N ILE A 22 -12.54 -13.89 -44.76
CA ILE A 22 -11.29 -13.29 -45.23
C ILE A 22 -10.98 -11.89 -44.60
N LEU A 23 -9.68 -11.62 -44.38
CA LEU A 23 -8.89 -10.35 -44.38
C LEU A 23 -9.12 -9.23 -43.33
N GLY A 24 -8.04 -8.97 -42.58
CA GLY A 24 -7.40 -7.65 -42.64
C GLY A 24 -7.39 -6.84 -41.35
N SER A 25 -6.20 -6.66 -40.77
CA SER A 25 -5.71 -5.34 -40.39
C SER A 25 -4.20 -5.37 -40.25
N LYS A 26 -3.59 -4.40 -40.92
CA LYS A 26 -2.15 -4.17 -41.05
C LYS A 26 -1.50 -3.88 -39.70
N GLU A 27 -0.22 -4.25 -39.61
CA GLU A 27 0.73 -3.71 -38.64
C GLU A 27 0.65 -2.18 -38.61
N LYS A 28 0.59 -1.62 -37.39
CA LYS A 28 1.04 -0.26 -37.12
C LYS A 28 2.12 -0.32 -36.06
N THR A 29 3.34 -0.22 -36.56
CA THR A 29 4.56 0.26 -35.91
C THR A 29 4.25 1.22 -34.76
N ALA A 30 4.86 0.94 -33.61
CA ALA A 30 4.92 1.83 -32.46
C ALA A 30 5.47 3.21 -32.89
N PRO A 31 4.88 4.33 -32.43
CA PRO A 31 5.61 5.58 -32.44
C PRO A 31 6.64 5.55 -31.31
N GLU A 32 7.92 5.44 -31.64
CA GLU A 32 8.94 6.10 -30.83
C GLU A 32 8.64 7.60 -30.86
N LEU A 33 8.26 8.16 -29.72
CA LEU A 33 8.34 9.59 -29.51
C LEU A 33 9.11 9.86 -28.22
N SER A 34 10.38 10.17 -28.42
CA SER A 34 11.25 10.82 -27.45
C SER A 34 10.79 12.26 -27.22
N THR A 35 10.51 12.59 -25.95
CA THR A 35 10.55 13.95 -25.37
C THR A 35 10.90 13.76 -23.89
N THR A 36 12.16 13.82 -23.48
CA THR A 36 12.81 15.01 -22.89
C THR A 36 11.88 15.91 -22.07
N GLY A 37 12.08 15.88 -20.74
CA GLY A 37 11.87 17.04 -19.86
C GLY A 37 10.51 17.18 -19.16
N ASP A 38 10.59 17.21 -17.82
CA ASP A 38 9.74 17.90 -16.85
C ASP A 38 8.48 17.22 -16.24
N ASN A 39 8.55 17.15 -14.90
CA ASN A 39 7.53 16.86 -13.89
C ASN A 39 6.74 15.55 -14.04
N SER A 40 7.29 14.50 -13.43
CA SER A 40 6.61 13.23 -13.15
C SER A 40 5.51 13.41 -12.07
N LEU A 41 4.47 14.16 -12.43
CA LEU A 41 3.14 13.98 -11.88
C LEU A 41 2.53 12.78 -12.62
N ILE A 42 2.85 11.56 -12.16
CA ILE A 42 2.08 10.39 -12.60
C ILE A 42 0.77 10.41 -11.82
N SER A 43 -0.17 11.20 -12.31
CA SER A 43 -1.59 10.93 -12.12
C SER A 43 -2.05 10.13 -13.34
N ASP A 44 -1.82 8.82 -13.32
CA ASP A 44 -2.67 7.92 -14.11
C ASP A 44 -4.03 7.84 -13.40
N GLU A 45 -4.82 8.88 -13.62
CA GLU A 45 -6.13 9.18 -13.02
C GLU A 45 -7.23 8.24 -13.55
N THR A 46 -6.98 6.92 -13.63
CA THR A 46 -8.04 5.94 -13.93
C THR A 46 -7.88 4.58 -13.23
N SER A 47 -6.91 4.43 -12.33
CA SER A 47 -6.76 3.23 -11.49
C SER A 47 -6.66 3.63 -10.04
N LEU A 48 -7.46 3.00 -9.16
CA LEU A 48 -7.20 3.08 -7.72
C LEU A 48 -5.77 2.58 -7.46
N PRO A 49 -5.00 3.24 -6.59
CA PRO A 49 -3.69 2.72 -6.18
C PRO A 49 -3.89 1.32 -5.57
N THR A 50 -3.15 0.34 -6.10
CA THR A 50 -3.19 -1.05 -5.62
C THR A 50 -2.44 -1.23 -4.31
N ASN A 51 -1.51 -0.33 -3.99
CA ASN A 51 -0.82 -0.29 -2.72
C ASN A 51 -1.68 0.45 -1.67
N PRO A 52 -2.04 -0.18 -0.53
CA PRO A 52 -2.75 0.48 0.56
C PRO A 52 -2.06 1.74 1.09
N ALA A 53 -0.72 1.76 1.13
CA ALA A 53 0.02 2.93 1.59
C ALA A 53 -0.14 4.11 0.62
N SER A 54 -0.10 3.84 -0.67
CA SER A 54 -0.34 4.85 -1.70
C SER A 54 -1.77 5.39 -1.64
N ALA A 55 -2.75 4.50 -1.45
CA ALA A 55 -4.16 4.88 -1.24
C ALA A 55 -4.32 5.79 -0.02
N TYR A 56 -3.70 5.40 1.10
CA TYR A 56 -3.75 6.17 2.33
C TYR A 56 -3.12 7.55 2.17
N CYS A 57 -1.98 7.68 1.48
CA CYS A 57 -1.37 8.97 1.20
C CYS A 57 -2.35 9.93 0.50
N ILE A 58 -3.01 9.45 -0.56
CA ILE A 58 -3.98 10.25 -1.33
C ILE A 58 -5.22 10.57 -0.46
N GLU A 59 -5.69 9.62 0.35
CA GLU A 59 -6.79 9.84 1.29
C GLU A 59 -6.49 10.95 2.30
N GLN A 60 -5.24 11.05 2.77
CA GLN A 60 -4.79 12.15 3.65
C GLN A 60 -4.57 13.48 2.91
N GLY A 61 -4.93 13.55 1.62
CA GLY A 61 -4.75 14.74 0.77
C GLY A 61 -3.32 14.95 0.29
N GLY A 62 -2.45 13.96 0.47
CA GLY A 62 -1.07 13.99 0.01
C GLY A 62 -0.91 13.69 -1.49
N SER A 63 0.33 13.72 -1.96
CA SER A 63 0.72 13.31 -3.30
C SER A 63 1.90 12.34 -3.23
N LEU A 64 1.94 11.37 -4.14
CA LEU A 64 3.04 10.40 -4.21
C LEU A 64 4.26 11.01 -4.90
N VAL A 65 5.43 10.83 -4.31
CA VAL A 65 6.73 11.30 -4.81
C VAL A 65 7.66 10.11 -4.94
N HIS A 66 8.16 9.90 -6.15
CA HIS A 66 9.12 8.84 -6.41
C HIS A 66 10.51 9.21 -5.90
N THR A 67 11.12 8.31 -5.13
CA THR A 67 12.47 8.49 -4.60
C THR A 67 13.35 7.35 -5.05
N SER A 68 14.34 7.67 -5.88
CA SER A 68 15.34 6.71 -6.37
C SER A 68 16.55 6.66 -5.43
N LEU A 69 17.00 5.47 -5.09
CA LEU A 69 18.24 5.22 -4.37
C LEU A 69 19.40 5.03 -5.36
N PRO A 70 20.66 5.26 -4.93
CA PRO A 70 21.85 5.12 -5.78
C PRO A 70 22.02 3.73 -6.42
N GLU A 71 21.41 2.69 -5.83
CA GLU A 71 21.49 1.30 -6.28
C GLU A 71 20.37 0.90 -7.26
N GLY A 72 19.48 1.84 -7.61
CA GLY A 72 18.34 1.60 -8.50
C GLY A 72 17.09 1.07 -7.80
N ASP A 73 17.13 0.92 -6.46
CA ASP A 73 15.94 0.71 -5.65
C ASP A 73 15.10 1.99 -5.61
N GLU A 74 13.78 1.85 -5.62
CA GLU A 74 12.86 2.99 -5.62
C GLU A 74 11.80 2.80 -4.56
N TYR A 75 11.50 3.87 -3.82
CA TYR A 75 10.41 3.90 -2.86
C TYR A 75 9.56 5.15 -3.09
N LEU A 76 8.32 5.09 -2.62
CA LEU A 76 7.38 6.20 -2.70
C LEU A 76 7.33 6.93 -1.36
N ASN A 77 7.45 8.25 -1.44
CA ASN A 77 7.13 9.14 -0.33
C ASN A 77 5.71 9.67 -0.52
N CYS A 78 5.02 9.88 0.60
CA CYS A 78 3.87 10.73 0.68
C CYS A 78 4.30 12.15 1.01
N LYS A 79 4.02 13.08 0.10
CA LYS A 79 4.10 14.51 0.34
C LYS A 79 2.77 15.01 0.89
N LEU A 80 2.74 15.33 2.18
CA LEU A 80 1.55 15.77 2.89
C LEU A 80 1.18 17.23 2.54
N PRO A 81 -0.07 17.66 2.76
CA PRO A 81 -0.49 19.07 2.59
C PRO A 81 0.32 20.07 3.43
N SER A 82 0.91 19.63 4.54
CA SER A 82 1.84 20.42 5.35
C SER A 82 3.17 20.72 4.65
N GLY A 83 3.48 20.00 3.56
CA GLY A 83 4.76 20.03 2.86
C GLY A 83 5.77 18.99 3.36
N GLU A 84 5.44 18.25 4.44
CA GLU A 84 6.27 17.15 4.96
C GLU A 84 6.28 15.97 3.97
N GLU A 85 7.45 15.36 3.82
CA GLU A 85 7.63 14.14 3.02
C GLU A 85 8.01 12.97 3.93
N VAL A 86 7.19 11.92 3.91
CA VAL A 86 7.35 10.71 4.72
C VAL A 86 7.24 9.48 3.81
N GLU A 87 8.03 8.44 4.04
CA GLU A 87 7.89 7.19 3.27
C GLU A 87 6.48 6.60 3.46
N GLU A 88 5.82 6.20 2.37
CA GLU A 88 4.39 5.90 2.39
C GLU A 88 4.01 4.74 3.32
N ASN A 89 4.83 3.69 3.39
CA ASN A 89 4.55 2.51 4.19
C ASN A 89 4.75 2.81 5.68
N LYS A 90 5.78 3.58 6.04
CA LYS A 90 5.98 4.10 7.40
C LYS A 90 4.79 4.94 7.83
N PHE A 91 4.32 5.83 6.97
CA PHE A 91 3.14 6.64 7.27
C PHE A 91 1.89 5.79 7.46
N TYR A 92 1.62 4.85 6.54
CA TYR A 92 0.51 3.92 6.65
C TYR A 92 0.57 3.06 7.92
N ASN A 93 1.74 2.53 8.27
CA ASN A 93 1.94 1.69 9.44
C ASN A 93 1.80 2.46 10.76
N SER A 94 2.03 3.78 10.75
CA SER A 94 1.79 4.66 11.90
C SER A 94 0.31 4.93 12.18
N ALA A 95 -0.52 4.92 11.13
CA ALA A 95 -1.92 5.35 11.17
C ALA A 95 -2.77 4.71 12.29
N PRO A 96 -2.62 3.41 12.64
CA PRO A 96 -3.39 2.80 13.72
C PRO A 96 -3.17 3.43 15.09
N TYR A 97 -2.03 4.09 15.32
CA TYR A 97 -1.63 4.63 16.61
C TYR A 97 -1.95 6.12 16.77
N LEU A 98 -1.99 6.89 15.67
CA LEU A 98 -2.18 8.34 15.74
C LEU A 98 -3.55 8.72 16.33
N GLY A 99 -3.55 9.70 17.22
CA GLY A 99 -4.75 10.20 17.90
C GLY A 99 -5.35 9.23 18.94
N LYS A 100 -4.72 8.08 19.19
CA LYS A 100 -5.12 7.15 20.26
C LYS A 100 -4.56 7.60 21.60
N THR A 101 -5.25 7.21 22.67
CA THR A 101 -4.66 7.18 24.01
C THR A 101 -3.58 6.09 24.09
N LEU A 102 -2.70 6.18 25.09
CA LEU A 102 -1.68 5.14 25.33
C LEU A 102 -2.31 3.75 25.55
N GLU A 103 -3.39 3.66 26.32
CA GLU A 103 -4.08 2.39 26.63
C GLU A 103 -4.65 1.72 25.37
N GLU A 104 -5.29 2.49 24.49
CA GLU A 104 -5.80 1.97 23.22
C GLU A 104 -4.65 1.52 22.31
N ALA A 105 -3.58 2.30 22.26
CA ALA A 105 -2.41 1.99 21.44
C ALA A 105 -1.69 0.72 21.92
N GLU A 106 -1.59 0.49 23.23
CA GLU A 106 -1.03 -0.74 23.80
C GLU A 106 -1.84 -1.97 23.37
N THR A 107 -3.17 -1.85 23.32
CA THR A 107 -4.05 -2.92 22.82
C THR A 107 -3.75 -3.22 21.35
N ILE A 108 -3.67 -2.19 20.51
CA ILE A 108 -3.34 -2.32 19.08
C ILE A 108 -1.95 -2.94 18.89
N ALA A 109 -0.95 -2.48 19.66
CA ALA A 109 0.42 -2.99 19.59
C ALA A 109 0.47 -4.48 19.95
N LYS A 110 -0.23 -4.88 21.01
CA LYS A 110 -0.32 -6.28 21.44
C LYS A 110 -0.92 -7.17 20.36
N GLU A 111 -2.02 -6.75 19.72
CA GLU A 111 -2.65 -7.50 18.62
C GLU A 111 -1.69 -7.68 17.43
N LYS A 112 -0.90 -6.64 17.13
CA LYS A 112 0.12 -6.65 16.08
C LYS A 112 1.42 -7.36 16.48
N ARG A 113 1.57 -7.76 17.75
CA ARG A 113 2.82 -8.28 18.35
C ARG A 113 3.98 -7.27 18.31
N ASN A 114 3.64 -5.99 18.36
CA ASN A 114 4.57 -4.88 18.48
C ASN A 114 4.75 -4.49 19.95
N SER A 115 5.84 -3.77 20.24
CA SER A 115 6.04 -3.09 21.52
C SER A 115 6.00 -1.58 21.31
N LEU A 116 5.58 -0.82 22.32
CA LEU A 116 5.59 0.64 22.29
C LEU A 116 6.76 1.16 23.13
N ARG A 117 7.42 2.22 22.66
CA ARG A 117 8.39 2.99 23.42
C ARG A 117 8.06 4.47 23.34
N ILE A 118 7.87 5.09 24.49
CA ILE A 118 7.69 6.53 24.57
C ILE A 118 9.06 7.18 24.42
N ILE A 119 9.25 7.94 23.35
CA ILE A 119 10.49 8.68 23.09
C ILE A 119 10.40 10.14 23.52
N GLU A 120 9.18 10.67 23.57
CA GLU A 120 8.89 12.03 24.02
C GLU A 120 7.51 12.05 24.67
N GLN A 121 7.39 12.78 25.78
CA GLN A 121 6.14 13.00 26.47
C GLN A 121 6.02 14.47 26.86
N ASP A 122 4.94 15.11 26.41
CA ASP A 122 4.61 16.51 26.72
C ASP A 122 5.75 17.50 26.41
N GLY A 123 6.51 17.22 25.34
CA GLY A 123 7.66 18.01 24.89
C GLY A 123 8.98 17.69 25.62
N GLU A 124 8.99 16.75 26.56
CA GLU A 124 10.20 16.25 27.20
C GLU A 124 10.68 14.97 26.51
N THR A 125 11.86 15.02 25.92
CA THR A 125 12.53 13.83 25.36
C THR A 125 12.95 12.90 26.49
N LEU A 126 12.58 11.62 26.38
CA LEU A 126 12.94 10.61 27.36
C LEU A 126 14.26 9.94 26.97
N GLU A 127 15.18 9.87 27.93
CA GLU A 127 16.43 9.13 27.79
C GLU A 127 16.12 7.65 27.61
N ASN A 128 16.55 7.09 26.48
CA ASN A 128 16.30 5.72 26.09
C ASN A 128 17.60 5.06 25.63
N THR A 129 17.64 3.74 25.72
CA THR A 129 18.72 2.95 25.13
C THR A 129 18.58 2.90 23.61
N ALA A 130 19.72 2.85 22.90
CA ALA A 130 19.78 2.75 21.44
C ALA A 130 19.92 1.29 20.96
N ASP A 131 19.39 0.33 21.73
CA ASP A 131 19.25 -1.06 21.29
C ASP A 131 18.28 -1.12 20.12
N TYR A 132 18.43 -2.04 19.17
CA TYR A 132 17.44 -2.26 18.10
C TYR A 132 16.53 -3.43 18.48
N VAL A 133 15.22 -3.19 18.52
CA VAL A 133 14.20 -4.23 18.75
C VAL A 133 13.20 -4.20 17.59
N PRO A 134 13.21 -5.22 16.71
CA PRO A 134 12.23 -5.35 15.64
C PRO A 134 10.79 -5.27 16.15
N GLY A 135 9.92 -4.55 15.46
CA GLY A 135 8.52 -4.36 15.87
C GLY A 135 8.34 -3.42 17.06
N ARG A 136 9.37 -2.68 17.49
CA ARG A 136 9.20 -1.58 18.44
C ARG A 136 8.75 -0.33 17.71
N ILE A 137 7.65 0.23 18.17
CA ILE A 137 7.08 1.48 17.69
C ILE A 137 7.43 2.58 18.68
N ASN A 138 8.22 3.54 18.22
CA ASN A 138 8.53 4.75 18.95
C ASN A 138 7.34 5.71 18.85
N ILE A 139 6.88 6.23 19.98
CA ILE A 139 5.71 7.10 20.07
C ILE A 139 6.03 8.40 20.80
N THR A 140 5.40 9.48 20.35
CA THR A 140 5.36 10.76 21.06
C THR A 140 3.98 10.98 21.65
N LEU A 141 3.93 11.36 22.93
CA LEU A 141 2.70 11.66 23.64
C LEU A 141 2.56 13.16 23.90
N THR A 142 1.37 13.70 23.69
CA THR A 142 1.00 15.06 24.07
C THR A 142 -0.37 15.02 24.74
N ASN A 143 -0.44 15.42 26.01
CA ASN A 143 -1.64 15.34 26.84
C ASN A 143 -2.28 13.94 26.85
N GLY A 144 -1.45 12.90 26.88
CA GLY A 144 -1.89 11.49 26.88
C GLY A 144 -2.35 10.93 25.53
N ILE A 145 -2.21 11.70 24.45
CA ILE A 145 -2.58 11.30 23.08
C ILE A 145 -1.32 11.14 22.23
N ILE A 146 -1.28 10.09 21.41
CA ILE A 146 -0.18 9.84 20.47
C ILE A 146 -0.25 10.83 19.30
N THR A 147 0.81 11.61 19.12
CA THR A 147 0.96 12.60 18.04
C THR A 147 1.95 12.16 16.96
N SER A 148 2.82 11.21 17.26
CA SER A 148 3.73 10.57 16.30
C SER A 148 3.95 9.11 16.65
N ALA A 149 4.07 8.25 15.64
CA ALA A 149 4.36 6.83 15.79
C ALA A 149 5.20 6.34 14.60
N PHE A 150 6.28 5.62 14.85
CA PHE A 150 7.09 5.02 13.79
C PHE A 150 7.85 3.79 14.29
N GLU A 151 8.06 2.83 13.40
CA GLU A 151 8.95 1.69 13.69
C GLU A 151 10.42 2.16 13.70
N GLU A 152 11.21 1.57 14.59
CA GLU A 152 12.64 1.85 14.75
C GLU A 152 13.53 1.33 13.61
#